data_AF-A0AA41K977-F1
#
_entry.id   AF-A0AA41K977-F1
#
_cell.length_a   1.000
_cell.length_b   1.000
_cell.length_c   1.000
_cell.angle_alpha   90.00
_cell.angle_beta   90.00
_cell.angle_gamma   90.00
#
_symmetry.space_group_name_H-M   'P 1'
#
loop_
_entity.id
_entity.type
_entity.pdbx_description
1 polymer ?
#
loop_
_entity_poly.entity_id
_entity_poly.type
_entity_poly.pdbx_seq_one_letter_code
_entity_poly.pdbx_strand_id
1 'polypeptide(L)'
;MNIKRAKEEIKNTIEAYLLKDENGEYAIPSIRQRPVLLIGPPGVGKTQIMEQISRECRIGLVAYTITHHTRQSAVGLPFIEKKMFGGREYTVTEYTMSEIVASIYNMIEETGLKEGILFIDEINCVSETLAPTMLQFLQCKTFGSHRIPEGWIIAAAGNPPEYNKSVREFDVVTLDRIKRIDVEPDLGVWKEYAYKENIHPAIISYLGIKGQNFCHIETTVDGKLFATPRGWEDLSELILVYEKLEKRADRDVIGQYIQHPRIAKDFANYLELYYKYQNQYQVDQILEGIIREDLCDKVARASFDERLSVTGLLLSKLADGFKGMFMENQVMELLMGQLKAFRQELEPGEEPGEEPRAEMRAEMRAKPGAEARIETRIEARTEKRPDEVLRHLIDSMESERVRKKKSGLLGRQEDRINRRCMTVMEGLVKQMQSGTITGKDEAWQWVRGEFMSRSDAYEELKKELGLKLEHAFDFMEAAFGNGQEMVIFVTELNTSQACVWFLEQYECERYYQYNKELLFDEQEQAIRKLVE
;
A
#
# COMPACT_ATOMS: atom_id res chain seq x y z
N MET A 1 -10.76 18.02 5.30
CA MET A 1 -10.82 17.18 4.07
C MET A 1 -10.30 15.80 4.37
N ASN A 2 -10.72 14.75 3.66
CA ASN A 2 -10.25 13.40 3.93
C ASN A 2 -8.81 13.12 3.45
N ILE A 3 -8.21 12.03 3.95
CA ILE A 3 -6.81 11.66 3.69
C ILE A 3 -6.53 11.36 2.21
N LYS A 4 -7.50 10.82 1.46
CA LYS A 4 -7.36 10.51 0.02
C LYS A 4 -7.21 11.78 -0.81
N ARG A 5 -8.05 12.80 -0.56
CA ARG A 5 -7.90 14.11 -1.19
C ARG A 5 -6.60 14.80 -0.80
N ALA A 6 -6.19 14.70 0.48
CA ALA A 6 -4.92 15.24 0.95
C ALA A 6 -3.71 14.62 0.22
N LYS A 7 -3.75 13.30 -0.04
CA LYS A 7 -2.72 12.60 -0.81
C LYS A 7 -2.59 13.16 -2.23
N GLU A 8 -3.69 13.33 -2.95
CA GLU A 8 -3.68 13.88 -4.31
C GLU A 8 -3.18 15.34 -4.34
N GLU A 9 -3.58 16.16 -3.36
CA GLU A 9 -3.05 17.52 -3.22
C GLU A 9 -1.53 17.56 -3.01
N ILE A 10 -0.98 16.60 -2.26
CA ILE A 10 0.48 16.50 -2.08
C ILE A 10 1.16 16.06 -3.37
N LYS A 11 0.59 15.09 -4.10
CA LYS A 11 1.12 14.66 -5.42
C LYS A 11 1.16 15.81 -6.41
N ASN A 12 0.08 16.56 -6.53
CA ASN A 12 0.01 17.75 -7.38
C ASN A 12 1.05 18.80 -6.96
N THR A 13 1.26 18.95 -5.65
CA THR A 13 2.29 19.86 -5.11
C THR A 13 3.69 19.41 -5.49
N ILE A 14 3.98 18.11 -5.39
CA ILE A 14 5.26 17.52 -5.77
C ILE A 14 5.52 17.71 -7.26
N GLU A 15 4.54 17.37 -8.10
CA GLU A 15 4.65 17.55 -9.54
C GLU A 15 4.94 19.01 -9.89
N ALA A 16 4.21 19.97 -9.32
CA ALA A 16 4.43 21.38 -9.54
C ALA A 16 5.80 21.88 -9.03
N TYR A 17 6.28 21.36 -7.91
CA TYR A 17 7.55 21.78 -7.30
C TYR A 17 8.77 21.14 -7.98
N LEU A 18 8.61 19.97 -8.58
CA LEU A 18 9.67 19.24 -9.28
C LEU A 18 9.67 19.48 -10.80
N LEU A 19 8.62 20.11 -11.34
CA LEU A 19 8.57 20.51 -12.74
C LEU A 19 9.76 21.42 -13.08
N LYS A 20 10.51 21.05 -14.12
CA LYS A 20 11.65 21.80 -14.64
C LYS A 20 11.32 22.46 -15.96
N ASP A 21 11.93 23.62 -16.20
CA ASP A 21 11.86 24.33 -17.46
C ASP A 21 12.84 23.76 -18.51
N GLU A 22 12.89 24.37 -19.68
CA GLU A 22 13.78 23.96 -20.79
C GLU A 22 15.27 24.03 -20.43
N ASN A 23 15.66 24.81 -19.42
CA ASN A 23 17.04 24.95 -18.94
C ASN A 23 17.38 23.93 -17.84
N GLY A 24 16.41 23.13 -17.41
CA GLY A 24 16.56 22.19 -16.30
C GLY A 24 16.44 22.82 -14.91
N GLU A 25 15.99 24.07 -14.82
CA GLU A 25 15.72 24.74 -13.54
C GLU A 25 14.29 24.47 -13.06
N TYR A 26 14.06 24.40 -11.75
CA TYR A 26 12.70 24.21 -11.22
C TYR A 26 11.82 25.42 -11.54
N ALA A 27 10.67 25.17 -12.19
CA ALA A 27 9.70 26.19 -12.57
C ALA A 27 9.22 27.03 -11.37
N ILE A 28 9.12 26.40 -10.19
CA ILE A 28 8.97 27.08 -8.90
C ILE A 28 10.31 26.96 -8.15
N PRO A 29 11.07 28.07 -7.98
CA PRO A 29 12.33 28.05 -7.26
C PRO A 29 12.17 27.52 -5.84
N SER A 30 13.17 26.78 -5.33
CA SER A 30 13.10 26.13 -4.01
C SER A 30 12.73 27.08 -2.87
N ILE A 31 13.14 28.35 -2.93
CA ILE A 31 12.80 29.39 -1.93
C ILE A 31 11.31 29.80 -1.91
N ARG A 32 10.58 29.59 -3.02
CA ARG A 32 9.14 29.89 -3.14
C ARG A 32 8.25 28.69 -2.88
N GLN A 33 8.83 27.49 -2.79
CA GLN A 33 8.11 26.27 -2.47
C GLN A 33 7.78 26.23 -0.98
N ARG A 34 6.51 26.45 -0.65
CA ARG A 34 6.00 26.36 0.73
C ARG A 34 6.01 24.91 1.21
N PRO A 35 6.50 24.60 2.44
CA PRO A 35 6.34 23.28 3.03
C PRO A 35 4.88 22.88 3.14
N VAL A 36 4.59 21.58 3.07
CA VAL A 36 3.24 21.05 3.28
C VAL A 36 3.08 20.65 4.75
N LEU A 37 2.00 21.08 5.39
CA LEU A 37 1.68 20.72 6.79
C LEU A 37 0.33 20.02 6.87
N LEU A 38 0.33 18.77 7.32
CA LEU A 38 -0.87 17.98 7.59
C LEU A 38 -1.24 18.09 9.07
N ILE A 39 -2.43 18.60 9.36
CA ILE A 39 -2.98 18.62 10.72
C ILE A 39 -4.18 17.68 10.77
N GLY A 40 -4.14 16.67 11.62
CA GLY A 40 -5.27 15.74 11.78
C GLY A 40 -5.10 14.82 12.97
N PRO A 41 -6.13 14.06 13.37
CA PRO A 41 -6.07 13.16 14.52
C PRO A 41 -4.99 12.07 14.34
N PRO A 42 -4.53 11.46 15.45
CA PRO A 42 -3.60 10.35 15.40
C PRO A 42 -4.23 9.15 14.67
N GLY A 43 -3.41 8.40 13.94
CA GLY A 43 -3.83 7.16 13.29
C GLY A 43 -4.64 7.32 11.99
N VAL A 44 -4.86 8.53 11.47
CA VAL A 44 -5.62 8.77 10.22
C VAL A 44 -4.84 8.45 8.91
N GLY A 45 -3.60 7.97 9.01
CA GLY A 45 -2.81 7.57 7.83
C GLY A 45 -1.82 8.60 7.29
N LYS A 46 -1.51 9.68 8.03
CA LYS A 46 -0.63 10.78 7.58
C LYS A 46 0.76 10.29 7.15
N THR A 47 1.37 9.41 7.93
CA THR A 47 2.69 8.83 7.64
C THR A 47 2.61 7.84 6.48
N GLN A 48 1.58 7.00 6.46
CA GLN A 48 1.38 6.00 5.41
C GLN A 48 1.17 6.62 4.02
N ILE A 49 0.46 7.75 3.91
CA ILE A 49 0.31 8.41 2.61
C ILE A 49 1.64 8.94 2.07
N MET A 50 2.58 9.36 2.92
CA MET A 50 3.90 9.83 2.45
C MET A 50 4.69 8.71 1.79
N GLU A 51 4.63 7.51 2.36
CA GLU A 51 5.21 6.31 1.72
C GLU A 51 4.55 6.00 0.37
N GLN A 52 3.21 6.07 0.31
CA GLN A 52 2.49 5.83 -0.94
C GLN A 52 2.85 6.86 -2.02
N ILE A 53 2.93 8.13 -1.64
CA ILE A 53 3.29 9.23 -2.55
C ILE A 53 4.72 9.05 -3.07
N SER A 54 5.68 8.74 -2.20
CA SER A 54 7.06 8.46 -2.61
C SER A 54 7.14 7.33 -3.64
N ARG A 55 6.37 6.25 -3.45
CA ARG A 55 6.28 5.14 -4.40
C ARG A 55 5.66 5.57 -5.74
N GLU A 56 4.52 6.24 -5.70
CA GLU A 56 3.78 6.67 -6.90
C GLU A 56 4.55 7.71 -7.72
N CYS A 57 5.18 8.68 -7.06
CA CYS A 57 6.00 9.71 -7.70
C CYS A 57 7.43 9.24 -8.00
N ARG A 58 7.85 8.07 -7.50
CA ARG A 58 9.21 7.50 -7.64
C ARG A 58 10.31 8.43 -7.14
N ILE A 59 10.09 9.04 -5.99
CA ILE A 59 11.03 9.96 -5.33
C ILE A 59 11.46 9.41 -3.97
N GLY A 60 12.60 9.87 -3.44
CA GLY A 60 13.09 9.44 -2.14
C GLY A 60 12.15 9.87 -0.99
N LEU A 61 12.14 9.11 0.10
CA LEU A 61 11.42 9.48 1.33
C LEU A 61 12.32 9.31 2.54
N VAL A 62 12.49 10.39 3.27
CA VAL A 62 13.15 10.39 4.58
C VAL A 62 12.11 10.84 5.59
N ALA A 63 11.77 9.97 6.56
CA ALA A 63 10.77 10.26 7.58
C ALA A 63 11.40 10.32 8.98
N TYR A 64 11.09 11.36 9.74
CA TYR A 64 11.57 11.57 11.12
C TYR A 64 10.43 11.93 12.05
N THR A 65 10.43 11.36 13.26
CA THR A 65 9.53 11.75 14.35
C THR A 65 10.31 12.58 15.36
N ILE A 66 9.97 13.86 15.53
CA ILE A 66 10.83 14.80 16.25
C ILE A 66 10.76 14.71 17.79
N THR A 67 9.74 14.04 18.34
CA THR A 67 9.42 14.06 19.78
C THR A 67 10.49 13.51 20.71
N HIS A 68 11.41 12.70 20.20
CA HIS A 68 12.51 12.12 20.98
C HIS A 68 13.89 12.74 20.68
N HIS A 69 13.96 13.74 19.80
CA HIS A 69 15.25 14.32 19.41
C HIS A 69 15.67 15.46 20.33
N THR A 70 16.96 15.44 20.66
CA THR A 70 17.62 16.58 21.30
C THR A 70 17.96 17.63 20.24
N ARG A 71 18.16 18.87 20.69
CA ARG A 71 18.64 19.94 19.81
C ARG A 71 19.95 19.53 19.11
N GLN A 72 20.80 18.76 19.78
CA GLN A 72 22.08 18.29 19.27
C GLN A 72 21.92 17.32 18.11
N SER A 73 21.01 16.32 18.21
CA SER A 73 20.75 15.38 17.10
C SER A 73 20.17 16.10 15.88
N ALA A 74 19.35 17.13 16.13
CA ALA A 74 18.68 17.87 15.09
C ALA A 74 19.60 18.91 14.41
N VAL A 75 20.39 19.67 15.18
CA VAL A 75 21.23 20.78 14.67
C VAL A 75 22.67 20.35 14.35
N GLY A 76 23.13 19.24 14.93
CA GLY A 76 24.53 18.84 14.93
C GLY A 76 25.24 19.21 16.24
N LEU A 77 26.44 18.67 16.42
CA LEU A 77 27.29 18.95 17.58
C LEU A 77 28.18 20.17 17.28
N PRO A 78 28.33 21.10 18.23
CA PRO A 78 29.22 22.23 18.04
C PRO A 78 30.68 21.78 18.10
N PHE A 79 31.50 22.30 17.19
CA PHE A 79 32.95 22.15 17.23
C PHE A 79 33.64 23.49 16.95
N ILE A 80 34.89 23.60 17.40
CA ILE A 80 35.68 24.83 17.24
C ILE A 80 36.43 24.73 15.92
N GLU A 81 36.26 25.74 15.06
CA GLU A 81 37.01 25.89 13.82
C GLU A 81 37.80 27.20 13.84
N LYS A 82 38.96 27.22 13.21
CA LYS A 82 39.77 28.43 13.01
C LYS A 82 39.50 28.98 11.62
N LYS A 83 39.00 30.21 11.52
CA LYS A 83 38.73 30.89 10.25
C LYS A 83 39.49 32.20 10.13
N MET A 84 39.89 32.52 8.91
CA MET A 84 40.56 33.77 8.57
C MET A 84 39.53 34.80 8.11
N PHE A 85 39.37 35.89 8.87
CA PHE A 85 38.55 37.04 8.49
C PHE A 85 39.42 38.28 8.38
N GLY A 86 39.41 38.94 7.22
CA GLY A 86 40.20 40.17 7.01
C GLY A 86 41.71 39.99 7.26
N GLY A 87 42.25 38.80 7.01
CA GLY A 87 43.68 38.48 7.23
C GLY A 87 44.08 38.14 8.67
N ARG A 88 43.13 38.00 9.60
CA ARG A 88 43.38 37.58 11.00
C ARG A 88 42.65 36.27 11.31
N GLU A 89 43.30 35.39 12.07
CA GLU A 89 42.71 34.12 12.53
C GLU A 89 41.78 34.37 13.73
N TYR A 90 40.56 33.87 13.64
CA TYR A 90 39.57 33.86 14.71
C TYR A 90 39.07 32.43 14.93
N THR A 91 38.82 32.06 16.18
CA THR A 91 38.10 30.83 16.51
C THR A 91 36.61 31.08 16.44
N VAL A 92 35.91 30.28 15.62
CA VAL A 92 34.46 30.30 15.47
C VAL A 92 33.85 28.99 15.92
N THR A 93 32.56 29.04 16.27
CA THR A 93 31.77 27.82 16.56
C THR A 93 31.04 27.40 15.29
N GLU A 94 31.28 26.17 14.86
CA GLU A 94 30.60 25.51 13.74
C GLU A 94 29.81 24.30 14.24
N TYR A 95 28.92 23.77 13.41
CA TYR A 95 28.09 22.61 13.76
C TYR A 95 28.30 21.49 12.73
N THR A 96 28.40 20.25 13.21
CA THR A 96 28.42 19.07 12.33
C THR A 96 27.14 18.99 11.51
N MET A 97 27.17 18.26 10.39
CA MET A 97 25.93 17.93 9.68
C MET A 97 24.96 17.22 10.62
N SER A 98 23.68 17.58 10.54
CA SER A 98 22.65 16.90 11.32
C SER A 98 22.36 15.51 10.76
N GLU A 99 21.93 14.59 11.63
CA GLU A 99 21.52 13.25 11.21
C GLU A 99 20.39 13.31 10.18
N ILE A 100 19.49 14.29 10.32
CA ILE A 100 18.38 14.53 9.39
C ILE A 100 18.91 14.87 7.99
N VAL A 101 19.83 15.83 7.88
CA VAL A 101 20.37 16.22 6.56
C VAL A 101 21.26 15.10 6.00
N ALA A 102 22.06 14.43 6.84
CA ALA A 102 22.90 13.32 6.43
C ALA A 102 22.08 12.16 5.84
N SER A 103 20.93 11.83 6.43
CA SER A 103 20.06 10.77 5.92
C SER A 103 19.50 11.05 4.53
N ILE A 104 19.30 12.32 4.17
CA ILE A 104 18.91 12.71 2.81
C ILE A 104 20.04 12.39 1.83
N TYR A 105 21.27 12.79 2.16
CA TYR A 105 22.42 12.49 1.31
C TYR A 105 22.66 10.98 1.19
N ASN A 106 22.57 10.23 2.29
CA ASN A 106 22.65 8.77 2.26
C ASN A 106 21.57 8.17 1.35
N MET A 107 20.33 8.65 1.44
CA MET A 107 19.24 8.21 0.57
C MET A 107 19.57 8.48 -0.91
N ILE A 108 20.11 9.66 -1.24
CA ILE A 108 20.53 10.01 -2.60
C ILE A 108 21.65 9.08 -3.08
N GLU A 109 22.66 8.84 -2.25
CA GLU A 109 23.83 8.00 -2.60
C GLU A 109 23.43 6.53 -2.78
N GLU A 110 22.62 5.98 -1.89
CA GLU A 110 22.22 4.57 -1.91
C GLU A 110 21.24 4.25 -3.04
N THR A 111 20.34 5.18 -3.37
CA THR A 111 19.24 4.92 -4.32
C THR A 111 19.43 5.56 -5.68
N GLY A 112 20.24 6.63 -5.76
CA GLY A 112 20.38 7.49 -6.92
C GLY A 112 19.21 8.49 -7.10
N LEU A 113 18.23 8.49 -6.20
CA LEU A 113 17.07 9.40 -6.26
C LEU A 113 17.50 10.80 -5.78
N LYS A 114 17.65 11.73 -6.74
CA LYS A 114 18.05 13.11 -6.44
C LYS A 114 16.92 13.97 -5.87
N GLU A 115 15.68 13.58 -6.10
CA GLU A 115 14.47 14.27 -5.66
C GLU A 115 13.74 13.44 -4.60
N GLY A 116 13.08 14.10 -3.65
CA GLY A 116 12.50 13.40 -2.50
C GLY A 116 11.61 14.25 -1.59
N ILE A 117 11.09 13.60 -0.56
CA ILE A 117 10.33 14.22 0.53
C ILE A 117 11.11 14.01 1.84
N LEU A 118 11.35 15.10 2.56
CA LEU A 118 11.67 15.05 3.98
C LEU A 118 10.37 15.23 4.77
N PHE A 119 9.89 14.14 5.37
CA PHE A 119 8.68 14.12 6.18
C PHE A 119 9.02 14.21 7.68
N ILE A 120 8.50 15.23 8.36
CA ILE A 120 8.66 15.40 9.82
C ILE A 120 7.31 15.20 10.52
N ASP A 121 7.19 14.09 11.25
CA ASP A 121 6.02 13.78 12.05
C ASP A 121 6.09 14.42 13.45
N GLU A 122 4.91 14.68 14.01
CA GLU A 122 4.70 15.34 15.29
C GLU A 122 5.41 16.71 15.45
N ILE A 123 5.47 17.47 14.35
CA ILE A 123 6.19 18.74 14.24
C ILE A 123 5.81 19.77 15.31
N ASN A 124 4.56 19.76 15.74
CA ASN A 124 4.02 20.70 16.72
C ASN A 124 4.12 20.19 18.16
N CYS A 125 4.67 19.00 18.39
CA CYS A 125 4.96 18.44 19.72
C CYS A 125 6.44 18.58 20.11
N VAL A 126 7.19 19.42 19.39
CA VAL A 126 8.61 19.72 19.68
C VAL A 126 8.81 20.35 21.06
N SER A 127 9.97 20.07 21.64
CA SER A 127 10.43 20.72 22.87
C SER A 127 10.58 22.23 22.69
N GLU A 128 10.53 22.97 23.79
CA GLU A 128 10.66 24.43 23.79
C GLU A 128 11.96 24.92 23.16
N THR A 129 13.05 24.19 23.42
CA THR A 129 14.38 24.54 22.96
C THR A 129 14.60 24.26 21.47
N LEU A 130 13.73 23.45 20.86
CA LEU A 130 13.79 23.07 19.45
C LEU A 130 12.77 23.84 18.59
N ALA A 131 11.67 24.32 19.17
CA ALA A 131 10.62 25.02 18.45
C ALA A 131 11.14 26.16 17.55
N PRO A 132 12.01 27.09 18.00
CA PRO A 132 12.51 28.17 17.14
C PRO A 132 13.30 27.64 15.93
N THR A 133 14.15 26.64 16.14
CA THR A 133 14.93 25.99 15.07
C THR A 133 14.01 25.32 14.06
N MET A 134 12.94 24.67 14.53
CA MET A 134 12.01 23.96 13.66
C MET A 134 11.17 24.91 12.81
N LEU A 135 10.74 26.04 13.39
CA LEU A 135 10.08 27.11 12.65
C LEU A 135 11.00 27.70 11.58
N GLN A 136 12.27 27.97 11.94
CA GLN A 136 13.28 28.43 10.98
C GLN A 136 13.48 27.40 9.87
N PHE A 137 13.52 26.10 10.21
CA PHE A 137 13.68 25.03 9.24
C PHE A 137 12.54 25.00 8.22
N LEU A 138 11.28 25.06 8.67
CA LEU A 138 10.12 25.12 7.79
C LEU A 138 10.17 26.35 6.87
N GLN A 139 10.59 27.51 7.39
CA GLN A 139 10.60 28.75 6.61
C GLN A 139 11.78 28.87 5.63
N CYS A 140 12.97 28.43 6.04
CA CYS A 140 14.22 28.68 5.32
C CYS A 140 14.77 27.44 4.61
N LYS A 141 14.16 26.26 4.80
CA LYS A 141 14.67 24.96 4.31
C LYS A 141 16.11 24.67 4.74
N THR A 142 16.47 25.12 5.94
CA THR A 142 17.81 24.99 6.52
C THR A 142 17.71 24.41 7.92
N PHE A 143 18.47 23.37 8.21
CA PHE A 143 18.59 22.83 9.56
C PHE A 143 19.98 23.18 10.11
N GLY A 144 20.04 24.08 11.09
CA GLY A 144 21.31 24.67 11.50
C GLY A 144 21.94 25.50 10.37
N SER A 145 23.21 25.24 10.05
CA SER A 145 23.94 25.86 8.92
C SER A 145 23.76 25.12 7.59
N HIS A 146 23.12 23.95 7.60
CA HIS A 146 23.05 23.05 6.44
C HIS A 146 21.73 23.22 5.69
N ARG A 147 21.81 23.37 4.37
CA ARG A 147 20.63 23.48 3.50
C ARG A 147 20.13 22.11 3.11
N ILE A 148 18.81 21.97 3.00
CA ILE A 148 18.21 20.81 2.35
C ILE A 148 18.54 20.87 0.85
N PRO A 149 18.94 19.73 0.23
CA PRO A 149 19.22 19.68 -1.20
C PRO A 149 18.06 20.18 -2.06
N GLU A 150 18.36 20.78 -3.21
CA GLU A 150 17.31 21.11 -4.18
C GLU A 150 16.64 19.84 -4.72
N GLY A 151 15.35 19.92 -5.01
CA GLY A 151 14.54 18.74 -5.36
C GLY A 151 13.99 17.97 -4.15
N TRP A 152 14.33 18.38 -2.93
CA TRP A 152 13.75 17.82 -1.70
C TRP A 152 12.68 18.74 -1.11
N ILE A 153 11.46 18.19 -1.01
CA ILE A 153 10.27 18.89 -0.53
C ILE A 153 10.08 18.59 0.95
N ILE A 154 9.78 19.62 1.73
CA ILE A 154 9.50 19.46 3.15
C ILE A 154 7.99 19.23 3.34
N ALA A 155 7.67 18.10 3.95
CA ALA A 155 6.33 17.79 4.44
C ALA A 155 6.39 17.60 5.96
N ALA A 156 5.36 18.03 6.68
CA ALA A 156 5.27 17.87 8.11
C ALA A 156 3.87 17.42 8.52
N ALA A 157 3.77 16.70 9.63
CA ALA A 157 2.50 16.32 10.23
C ALA A 157 2.44 16.73 11.69
N GLY A 158 1.26 17.16 12.12
CA GLY A 158 0.97 17.54 13.50
C GLY A 158 -0.40 17.06 13.95
N ASN A 159 -0.63 17.18 15.24
CA ASN A 159 -1.90 16.86 15.87
C ASN A 159 -2.66 18.16 16.22
N PRO A 160 -3.99 18.21 16.05
CA PRO A 160 -4.80 19.28 16.62
C PRO A 160 -4.57 19.44 18.13
N PRO A 161 -4.59 20.69 18.66
CA PRO A 161 -4.37 20.95 20.09
C PRO A 161 -5.33 20.18 21.02
N GLU A 162 -6.55 19.98 20.56
CA GLU A 162 -7.60 19.22 21.27
C GLU A 162 -7.17 17.78 21.58
N TYR A 163 -6.32 17.18 20.75
CA TYR A 163 -5.92 15.78 20.87
C TYR A 163 -4.61 15.57 21.63
N ASN A 164 -3.76 16.58 21.81
CA ASN A 164 -2.49 16.44 22.52
C ASN A 164 -2.09 17.74 23.25
N LYS A 165 -1.93 17.66 24.58
CA LYS A 165 -1.64 18.81 25.44
C LYS A 165 -0.25 19.41 25.21
N SER A 166 0.67 18.65 24.62
CA SER A 166 2.02 19.10 24.29
C SER A 166 2.09 19.85 22.95
N VAL A 167 0.96 19.98 22.26
CA VAL A 167 0.89 20.69 20.97
C VAL A 167 1.10 22.18 21.18
N ARG A 168 2.01 22.72 20.38
CA ARG A 168 2.25 24.16 20.23
C ARG A 168 1.62 24.62 18.94
N GLU A 169 0.73 25.59 19.01
CA GLU A 169 0.16 26.18 17.81
C GLU A 169 1.19 27.03 17.06
N PHE A 170 1.12 27.01 15.74
CA PHE A 170 1.93 27.86 14.89
C PHE A 170 1.34 29.28 14.88
N ASP A 171 2.21 30.28 14.91
CA ASP A 171 1.80 31.67 14.75
C ASP A 171 1.34 31.97 13.32
N VAL A 172 0.59 33.07 13.16
CA VAL A 172 0.04 33.48 11.86
C VAL A 172 1.14 33.66 10.81
N VAL A 173 2.31 34.17 11.21
CA VAL A 173 3.45 34.38 10.32
C VAL A 173 4.00 33.07 9.76
N THR A 174 4.08 32.03 10.59
CA THR A 174 4.49 30.69 10.14
C THR A 174 3.42 30.06 9.26
N LEU A 175 2.15 30.16 9.64
CA LEU A 175 1.04 29.61 8.86
C LEU A 175 0.93 30.24 7.46
N ASP A 176 1.23 31.53 7.30
CA ASP A 176 1.24 32.22 5.99
C ASP A 176 2.30 31.67 5.03
N ARG A 177 3.36 31.05 5.55
CA ARG A 177 4.48 30.51 4.75
C ARG A 177 4.38 29.01 4.47
N ILE A 178 3.31 28.37 4.94
CA ILE A 178 3.12 26.92 4.87
C ILE A 178 1.82 26.60 4.12
N LYS A 179 1.82 25.51 3.33
CA LYS A 179 0.60 24.94 2.75
C LYS A 179 -0.04 24.01 3.77
N ARG A 180 -0.97 24.52 4.59
CA ARG A 180 -1.71 23.75 5.60
C ARG A 180 -2.85 22.95 4.96
N ILE A 181 -2.96 21.68 5.33
CA ILE A 181 -4.04 20.77 4.97
C ILE A 181 -4.61 20.16 6.25
N ASP A 182 -5.86 20.48 6.57
CA ASP A 182 -6.58 19.86 7.68
C ASP A 182 -7.24 18.55 7.24
N VAL A 183 -6.78 17.46 7.84
CA VAL A 183 -7.16 16.08 7.55
C VAL A 183 -8.17 15.58 8.57
N GLU A 184 -9.33 15.15 8.08
CA GLU A 184 -10.41 14.60 8.88
C GLU A 184 -10.53 13.08 8.64
N PRO A 185 -10.91 12.30 9.67
CA PRO A 185 -11.24 10.89 9.50
C PRO A 185 -12.47 10.73 8.59
N ASP A 186 -12.37 9.79 7.66
CA ASP A 186 -13.45 9.45 6.74
C ASP A 186 -13.55 7.93 6.67
N LEU A 187 -14.69 7.40 7.13
CA LEU A 187 -14.90 5.95 7.20
C LEU A 187 -14.97 5.33 5.81
N GLY A 188 -15.55 6.00 4.82
CA GLY A 188 -15.66 5.48 3.45
C GLY A 188 -14.27 5.30 2.85
N VAL A 189 -13.42 6.32 2.96
CA VAL A 189 -12.02 6.23 2.52
C VAL A 189 -11.25 5.17 3.29
N TRP A 190 -11.48 5.04 4.60
CA TRP A 190 -10.83 4.00 5.39
C TRP A 190 -11.33 2.59 5.04
N LYS A 191 -12.60 2.40 4.67
CA LYS A 191 -13.11 1.10 4.19
C LYS A 191 -12.41 0.66 2.91
N GLU A 192 -12.20 1.58 1.95
CA GLU A 192 -11.41 1.29 0.74
C GLU A 192 -10.01 0.76 1.09
N TYR A 193 -9.37 1.33 2.12
CA TYR A 193 -8.09 0.85 2.67
C TYR A 193 -8.25 -0.50 3.38
N ALA A 194 -9.27 -0.65 4.23
CA ALA A 194 -9.52 -1.81 5.06
C ALA A 194 -9.71 -3.08 4.22
N TYR A 195 -10.41 -2.96 3.08
CA TYR A 195 -10.55 -4.05 2.12
C TYR A 195 -9.20 -4.48 1.52
N LYS A 196 -8.28 -3.53 1.24
CA LYS A 196 -6.95 -3.84 0.68
C LYS A 196 -5.99 -4.47 1.69
N GLU A 197 -5.99 -3.99 2.93
CA GLU A 197 -5.08 -4.47 3.99
C GLU A 197 -5.63 -5.65 4.80
N ASN A 198 -6.75 -6.25 4.35
CA ASN A 198 -7.35 -7.43 4.97
C ASN A 198 -7.76 -7.22 6.43
N ILE A 199 -8.41 -6.09 6.72
CA ILE A 199 -8.97 -5.81 8.04
C ILE A 199 -10.11 -6.79 8.33
N HIS A 200 -10.24 -7.18 9.60
CA HIS A 200 -11.18 -8.18 10.06
C HIS A 200 -12.63 -7.77 9.71
N PRO A 201 -13.41 -8.64 9.05
CA PRO A 201 -14.71 -8.27 8.49
C PRO A 201 -15.73 -7.82 9.54
N ALA A 202 -15.68 -8.39 10.75
CA ALA A 202 -16.54 -7.95 11.86
C ALA A 202 -16.32 -6.47 12.22
N ILE A 203 -15.09 -5.95 12.10
CA ILE A 203 -14.79 -4.53 12.37
C ILE A 203 -15.37 -3.66 11.26
N ILE A 204 -15.16 -4.04 9.99
CA ILE A 204 -15.70 -3.30 8.84
C ILE A 204 -17.23 -3.24 8.91
N SER A 205 -17.86 -4.38 9.21
CA SER A 205 -19.31 -4.49 9.36
C SER A 205 -19.82 -3.65 10.53
N TYR A 206 -19.24 -3.80 11.72
CA TYR A 206 -19.60 -3.00 12.91
C TYR A 206 -19.48 -1.49 12.65
N LEU A 207 -18.37 -1.03 12.07
CA LEU A 207 -18.17 0.38 11.76
C LEU A 207 -19.11 0.86 10.65
N GLY A 208 -19.53 0.00 9.74
CA GLY A 208 -20.62 0.29 8.80
C GLY A 208 -21.93 0.63 9.50
N ILE A 209 -22.25 -0.06 10.60
CA ILE A 209 -23.46 0.21 11.41
C ILE A 209 -23.27 1.42 12.33
N LYS A 210 -22.09 1.53 12.95
CA LYS A 210 -21.76 2.51 13.99
C LYS A 210 -20.61 3.41 13.55
N GLY A 211 -20.77 4.11 12.43
CA GLY A 211 -19.69 4.92 11.84
C GLY A 211 -19.14 6.01 12.75
N GLN A 212 -19.96 6.54 13.66
CA GLN A 212 -19.54 7.48 14.70
C GLN A 212 -18.47 6.93 15.66
N ASN A 213 -18.33 5.61 15.76
CA ASN A 213 -17.33 4.94 16.61
C ASN A 213 -15.97 4.75 15.90
N PHE A 214 -15.87 5.13 14.63
CA PHE A 214 -14.65 4.97 13.83
C PHE A 214 -13.46 5.78 14.38
N CYS A 215 -13.67 7.07 14.62
CA CYS A 215 -12.69 7.94 15.22
C CYS A 215 -13.37 8.86 16.24
N HIS A 216 -13.13 8.59 17.52
CA HIS A 216 -13.72 9.34 18.62
C HIS A 216 -12.66 9.55 19.69
N ILE A 217 -12.47 10.80 20.11
CA ILE A 217 -11.50 11.17 21.15
C ILE A 217 -12.20 12.12 22.11
N GLU A 218 -12.23 11.75 23.39
CA GLU A 218 -12.84 12.53 24.46
C GLU A 218 -11.82 12.77 25.57
N THR A 219 -11.76 13.99 26.09
CA THR A 219 -10.95 14.32 27.27
C THR A 219 -11.84 14.36 28.50
N THR A 220 -11.56 13.49 29.47
CA THR A 220 -12.29 13.39 30.74
C THR A 220 -11.39 13.79 31.92
N VAL A 221 -11.96 13.83 33.14
CA VAL A 221 -11.20 14.10 34.37
C VAL A 221 -10.15 13.02 34.64
N ASP A 222 -10.47 11.76 34.33
CA ASP A 222 -9.62 10.59 34.61
C ASP A 222 -8.61 10.29 33.50
N GLY A 223 -8.67 11.01 32.38
CA GLY A 223 -7.78 10.79 31.24
C GLY A 223 -8.49 10.96 29.88
N LYS A 224 -7.80 10.56 28.82
CA LYS A 224 -8.36 10.57 27.47
C LYS A 224 -8.97 9.21 27.15
N LEU A 225 -10.18 9.22 26.61
CA LEU A 225 -10.86 8.04 26.07
C LEU A 225 -10.82 8.14 24.55
N PHE A 226 -10.46 7.06 23.85
CA PHE A 226 -10.33 7.15 22.39
C PHE A 226 -10.55 5.83 21.65
N ALA A 227 -11.07 5.97 20.44
CA ALA A 227 -11.05 5.01 19.35
C ALA A 227 -10.43 5.71 18.13
N THR A 228 -9.46 5.07 17.48
CA THR A 228 -8.78 5.65 16.31
C THR A 228 -8.74 4.62 15.17
N PRO A 229 -8.60 5.07 13.90
CA PRO A 229 -8.50 4.14 12.77
C PRO A 229 -7.36 3.13 12.94
N ARG A 230 -6.22 3.56 13.50
CA ARG A 230 -5.09 2.68 13.85
C ARG A 230 -5.47 1.65 14.92
N GLY A 231 -6.19 2.05 15.96
CA GLY A 231 -6.62 1.12 17.01
C GLY A 231 -7.52 0.00 16.48
N TRP A 232 -8.38 0.31 15.50
CA TRP A 232 -9.19 -0.70 14.80
C TRP A 232 -8.37 -1.65 13.94
N GLU A 233 -7.35 -1.12 13.25
CA GLU A 233 -6.40 -1.93 12.48
C GLU A 233 -5.56 -2.86 13.35
N ASP A 234 -4.99 -2.36 14.43
CA ASP A 234 -4.19 -3.14 15.37
C ASP A 234 -5.03 -4.25 16.04
N LEU A 235 -6.28 -3.93 16.41
CA LEU A 235 -7.23 -4.91 16.96
C LEU A 235 -7.59 -5.98 15.92
N SER A 236 -7.79 -5.58 14.65
CA SER A 236 -8.04 -6.49 13.55
C SER A 236 -6.91 -7.52 13.39
N GLU A 237 -5.66 -7.07 13.37
CA GLU A 237 -4.50 -7.96 13.26
C GLU A 237 -4.50 -9.00 14.38
N LEU A 238 -4.80 -8.59 15.62
CA LEU A 238 -4.87 -9.49 16.76
C LEU A 238 -6.00 -10.52 16.59
N ILE A 239 -7.21 -10.10 16.24
CA ILE A 239 -8.37 -11.00 16.07
C ILE A 239 -8.07 -12.06 15.02
N LEU A 240 -7.52 -11.67 13.86
CA LEU A 240 -7.15 -12.59 12.79
C LEU A 240 -6.13 -13.65 13.24
N VAL A 241 -5.17 -13.28 14.10
CA VAL A 241 -4.20 -14.23 14.66
C VAL A 241 -4.86 -15.10 15.73
N TYR A 242 -5.71 -14.52 16.57
CA TYR A 242 -6.42 -15.26 17.61
C TYR A 242 -7.30 -16.35 17.03
N GLU A 243 -8.03 -16.07 15.96
CA GLU A 243 -8.86 -17.07 15.27
C GLU A 243 -8.06 -18.25 14.75
N LYS A 244 -6.88 -18.01 14.17
CA LYS A 244 -5.95 -19.07 13.74
C LYS A 244 -5.41 -19.90 14.89
N LEU A 245 -5.31 -19.30 16.07
CA LEU A 245 -4.88 -19.95 17.31
C LEU A 245 -6.07 -20.50 18.11
N GLU A 246 -7.29 -20.48 17.57
CA GLU A 246 -8.54 -20.89 18.23
C GLU A 246 -8.79 -20.16 19.56
N LYS A 247 -8.37 -18.90 19.64
CA LYS A 247 -8.60 -17.98 20.78
C LYS A 247 -9.68 -16.95 20.45
N ARG A 248 -10.29 -16.40 21.49
CA ARG A 248 -11.28 -15.31 21.38
C ARG A 248 -10.74 -14.05 22.05
N ALA A 249 -10.98 -12.91 21.40
CA ALA A 249 -10.74 -11.60 21.99
C ALA A 249 -11.97 -11.22 22.81
N ASP A 250 -11.81 -11.18 24.14
CA ASP A 250 -12.85 -10.72 25.04
C ASP A 250 -12.86 -9.18 25.15
N ARG A 251 -13.78 -8.66 25.97
CA ARG A 251 -13.93 -7.22 26.19
C ARG A 251 -12.67 -6.55 26.71
N ASP A 252 -11.92 -7.22 27.59
CA ASP A 252 -10.73 -6.64 28.20
C ASP A 252 -9.59 -6.56 27.18
N VAL A 253 -9.44 -7.57 26.33
CA VAL A 253 -8.52 -7.55 25.18
C VAL A 253 -8.89 -6.43 24.21
N ILE A 254 -10.18 -6.30 23.84
CA ILE A 254 -10.64 -5.23 22.93
C ILE A 254 -10.35 -3.84 23.52
N GLY A 255 -10.55 -3.67 24.84
CA GLY A 255 -10.29 -2.42 25.56
C GLY A 255 -8.82 -1.97 25.55
N GLN A 256 -7.86 -2.88 25.30
CA GLN A 256 -6.43 -2.53 25.19
C GLN A 256 -6.14 -1.71 23.92
N TYR A 257 -6.91 -1.94 22.85
CA TYR A 257 -6.75 -1.28 21.55
C TYR A 257 -7.75 -0.14 21.36
N ILE A 258 -8.99 -0.35 21.78
CA ILE A 258 -10.06 0.65 21.77
C ILE A 258 -10.25 1.17 23.19
N GLN A 259 -9.47 2.19 23.55
CA GLN A 259 -9.44 2.78 24.90
C GLN A 259 -10.65 3.71 25.18
N HIS A 260 -11.81 3.34 24.64
CA HIS A 260 -13.08 3.97 24.93
C HIS A 260 -14.06 2.90 25.46
N PRO A 261 -14.27 2.80 26.79
CA PRO A 261 -14.94 1.66 27.42
C PRO A 261 -16.33 1.33 26.88
N ARG A 262 -17.10 2.35 26.44
CA ARG A 262 -18.42 2.15 25.83
C ARG A 262 -18.32 1.52 24.43
N ILE A 263 -17.36 1.98 23.62
CA ILE A 263 -17.17 1.50 22.23
C ILE A 263 -16.57 0.10 22.26
N ALA A 264 -15.59 -0.14 23.13
CA ALA A 264 -15.00 -1.47 23.34
C ALA A 264 -16.05 -2.49 23.76
N LYS A 265 -16.93 -2.13 24.71
CA LYS A 265 -18.03 -3.00 25.15
C LYS A 265 -19.00 -3.29 24.01
N ASP A 266 -19.39 -2.26 23.26
CA ASP A 266 -20.34 -2.38 22.15
C ASP A 266 -19.78 -3.31 21.06
N PHE A 267 -18.52 -3.12 20.67
CA PHE A 267 -17.86 -3.99 19.71
C PHE A 267 -17.63 -5.42 20.22
N ALA A 268 -17.30 -5.60 21.50
CA ALA A 268 -17.16 -6.94 22.08
C ALA A 268 -18.45 -7.76 21.97
N ASN A 269 -19.58 -7.15 22.32
CA ASN A 269 -20.90 -7.77 22.17
C ASN A 269 -21.19 -8.08 20.69
N TYR A 270 -20.88 -7.14 19.79
CA TYR A 270 -21.04 -7.34 18.36
C TYR A 270 -20.21 -8.51 17.83
N LEU A 271 -18.95 -8.64 18.25
CA LEU A 271 -18.04 -9.70 17.82
C LEU A 271 -18.53 -11.09 18.29
N GLU A 272 -19.05 -11.20 19.52
CA GLU A 272 -19.67 -12.44 19.99
C GLU A 272 -20.88 -12.85 19.15
N LEU A 273 -21.75 -11.88 18.82
CA LEU A 273 -22.89 -12.11 17.94
C LEU A 273 -22.45 -12.48 16.53
N TYR A 274 -21.43 -11.83 15.99
CA TYR A 274 -20.84 -12.14 14.69
C TYR A 274 -20.41 -13.62 14.61
N TYR A 275 -19.70 -14.14 15.63
CA TYR A 275 -19.33 -15.56 15.68
C TYR A 275 -20.53 -16.49 15.80
N LYS A 276 -21.54 -16.11 16.59
CA LYS A 276 -22.78 -16.86 16.70
C LYS A 276 -23.49 -16.96 15.34
N TYR A 277 -23.56 -15.85 14.60
CA TYR A 277 -24.21 -15.79 13.30
C TYR A 277 -23.43 -16.54 12.22
N GLN A 278 -22.10 -16.45 12.23
CA GLN A 278 -21.25 -17.23 11.32
C GLN A 278 -21.53 -18.74 11.43
N ASN A 279 -21.63 -19.25 12.67
CA ASN A 279 -21.96 -20.66 12.92
C ASN A 279 -23.42 -21.00 12.59
N GLN A 280 -24.34 -20.07 12.82
CA GLN A 280 -25.78 -20.30 12.71
C GLN A 280 -26.29 -20.24 11.28
N TYR A 281 -25.80 -19.29 10.47
CA TYR A 281 -26.25 -19.07 9.10
C TYR A 281 -25.43 -19.86 8.07
N GLN A 282 -24.28 -20.43 8.45
CA GLN A 282 -23.47 -21.32 7.62
C GLN A 282 -23.23 -20.73 6.22
N VAL A 283 -22.69 -19.51 6.19
CA VAL A 283 -22.52 -18.71 4.97
C VAL A 283 -21.77 -19.45 3.86
N ASP A 284 -20.85 -20.34 4.21
CA ASP A 284 -20.17 -21.19 3.23
C ASP A 284 -21.15 -22.07 2.43
N GLN A 285 -22.18 -22.64 3.07
CA GLN A 285 -23.22 -23.42 2.39
C GLN A 285 -24.11 -22.54 1.50
N ILE A 286 -24.42 -21.32 1.95
CA ILE A 286 -25.18 -20.36 1.14
C ILE A 286 -24.43 -20.07 -0.16
N LEU A 287 -23.12 -19.82 -0.08
CA LEU A 287 -22.29 -19.57 -1.25
C LEU A 287 -22.11 -20.82 -2.14
N GLU A 288 -22.21 -22.02 -1.57
CA GLU A 288 -22.28 -23.28 -2.32
C GLU A 288 -23.66 -23.53 -2.98
N GLY A 289 -24.64 -22.65 -2.78
CA GLY A 289 -25.97 -22.71 -3.40
C GLY A 289 -27.03 -23.42 -2.55
N ILE A 290 -26.70 -23.77 -1.30
CA ILE A 290 -27.63 -24.42 -0.36
C ILE A 290 -28.40 -23.32 0.38
N ILE A 291 -29.46 -22.81 -0.26
CA ILE A 291 -30.33 -21.78 0.31
C ILE A 291 -31.54 -22.46 0.94
N ARG A 292 -31.67 -22.32 2.26
CA ARG A 292 -32.77 -22.91 3.02
C ARG A 292 -33.82 -21.86 3.37
N GLU A 293 -35.07 -22.14 3.04
CA GLU A 293 -36.21 -21.25 3.29
C GLU A 293 -36.33 -20.85 4.77
N ASP A 294 -36.06 -21.78 5.69
CA ASP A 294 -36.10 -21.52 7.13
C ASP A 294 -35.01 -20.54 7.61
N LEU A 295 -33.86 -20.48 6.92
CA LEU A 295 -32.80 -19.50 7.20
C LEU A 295 -33.18 -18.12 6.65
N CYS A 296 -33.74 -18.06 5.43
CA CYS A 296 -34.22 -16.82 4.81
C CYS A 296 -35.32 -16.17 5.67
N ASP A 297 -36.34 -16.94 6.06
CA ASP A 297 -37.43 -16.46 6.93
C ASP A 297 -36.93 -15.92 8.27
N LYS A 298 -35.92 -16.59 8.82
CA LYS A 298 -35.34 -16.23 10.10
C LYS A 298 -34.56 -14.93 10.03
N VAL A 299 -33.67 -14.79 9.06
CA VAL A 299 -32.87 -13.57 8.92
C VAL A 299 -33.77 -12.40 8.51
N ALA A 300 -34.80 -12.62 7.68
CA ALA A 300 -35.77 -11.59 7.29
C ALA A 300 -36.48 -10.95 8.50
N ARG A 301 -36.75 -11.74 9.55
CA ARG A 301 -37.41 -11.30 10.79
C ARG A 301 -36.44 -10.83 11.88
N ALA A 302 -35.13 -10.91 11.63
CA ALA A 302 -34.11 -10.53 12.60
C ALA A 302 -34.01 -9.01 12.76
N SER A 303 -33.28 -8.56 13.79
CA SER A 303 -32.96 -7.14 13.95
C SER A 303 -32.15 -6.65 12.75
N PHE A 304 -32.23 -5.35 12.44
CA PHE A 304 -31.45 -4.77 11.35
C PHE A 304 -29.94 -5.01 11.53
N ASP A 305 -29.44 -4.94 12.76
CA ASP A 305 -28.03 -5.21 13.07
C ASP A 305 -27.65 -6.66 12.71
N GLU A 306 -28.52 -7.65 12.99
CA GLU A 306 -28.29 -9.05 12.62
C GLU A 306 -28.34 -9.27 11.10
N ARG A 307 -29.30 -8.64 10.41
CA ARG A 307 -29.40 -8.68 8.95
C ARG A 307 -28.14 -8.14 8.28
N LEU A 308 -27.61 -7.04 8.82
CA LEU A 308 -26.38 -6.41 8.33
C LEU A 308 -25.13 -7.24 8.67
N SER A 309 -25.09 -7.93 9.83
CA SER A 309 -24.03 -8.89 10.13
C SER A 309 -24.00 -10.06 9.13
N VAL A 310 -25.15 -10.63 8.77
CA VAL A 310 -25.23 -11.71 7.77
C VAL A 310 -24.80 -11.22 6.38
N THR A 311 -25.26 -10.04 5.98
CA THR A 311 -24.82 -9.39 4.74
C THR A 311 -23.31 -9.16 4.73
N GLY A 312 -22.75 -8.68 5.83
CA GLY A 312 -21.30 -8.49 5.99
C GLY A 312 -20.49 -9.78 5.93
N LEU A 313 -21.01 -10.89 6.47
CA LEU A 313 -20.39 -12.22 6.38
C LEU A 313 -20.33 -12.72 4.93
N LEU A 314 -21.41 -12.56 4.16
CA LEU A 314 -21.46 -12.91 2.73
C LEU A 314 -20.43 -12.09 1.93
N LEU A 315 -20.46 -10.77 2.10
CA LEU A 315 -19.51 -9.85 1.46
C LEU A 315 -18.07 -10.21 1.77
N SER A 316 -17.77 -10.54 3.03
CA SER A 316 -16.42 -10.97 3.44
C SER A 316 -15.94 -12.18 2.67
N LYS A 317 -16.76 -13.23 2.62
CA LYS A 317 -16.38 -14.50 1.99
C LYS A 317 -16.21 -14.35 0.48
N LEU A 318 -17.07 -13.58 -0.16
CA LEU A 318 -16.93 -13.21 -1.57
C LEU A 318 -15.65 -12.40 -1.80
N ALA A 319 -15.44 -11.34 -1.02
CA ALA A 319 -14.28 -10.47 -1.14
C ALA A 319 -12.97 -11.24 -0.94
N ASP A 320 -12.91 -12.19 -0.02
CA ASP A 320 -11.73 -13.04 0.19
C ASP A 320 -11.41 -13.90 -1.04
N GLY A 321 -12.44 -14.50 -1.65
CA GLY A 321 -12.31 -15.23 -2.91
C GLY A 321 -11.81 -14.34 -4.06
N PHE A 322 -12.43 -13.17 -4.24
CA PHE A 322 -12.05 -12.21 -5.28
C PHE A 322 -10.64 -11.65 -5.07
N LYS A 323 -10.23 -11.36 -3.83
CA LYS A 323 -8.85 -10.97 -3.50
C LYS A 323 -7.86 -12.06 -3.87
N GLY A 324 -8.19 -13.33 -3.58
CA GLY A 324 -7.37 -14.47 -3.95
C GLY A 324 -7.13 -14.53 -5.46
N MET A 325 -8.20 -14.39 -6.25
CA MET A 325 -8.13 -14.35 -7.71
C MET A 325 -7.38 -13.12 -8.24
N PHE A 326 -7.61 -11.93 -7.69
CA PHE A 326 -6.89 -10.71 -8.06
C PHE A 326 -5.37 -10.83 -7.83
N MET A 327 -4.97 -11.41 -6.69
CA MET A 327 -3.56 -11.69 -6.41
C MET A 327 -2.98 -12.72 -7.37
N GLU A 328 -3.74 -13.77 -7.69
CA GLU A 328 -3.32 -14.81 -8.62
C GLU A 328 -3.13 -14.25 -10.04
N ASN A 329 -4.02 -13.36 -10.50
CA ASN A 329 -3.87 -12.66 -11.78
C ASN A 329 -2.56 -11.87 -11.86
N GLN A 330 -2.25 -11.07 -10.83
CA GLN A 330 -0.99 -10.30 -10.80
C GLN A 330 0.25 -11.19 -10.79
N VAL A 331 0.20 -12.34 -10.10
CA VAL A 331 1.28 -13.33 -10.15
C VAL A 331 1.42 -13.92 -11.54
N MET A 332 0.30 -14.24 -12.21
CA MET A 332 0.29 -14.77 -13.58
C MET A 332 0.85 -13.77 -14.60
N GLU A 333 0.50 -12.49 -14.49
CA GLU A 333 1.04 -11.42 -15.35
C GLU A 333 2.56 -11.27 -15.17
N LEU A 334 3.03 -11.22 -13.92
CA LEU A 334 4.45 -11.14 -13.63
C LEU A 334 5.21 -12.38 -14.13
N LEU A 335 4.65 -13.56 -13.86
CA LEU A 335 5.20 -14.84 -14.31
C LEU A 335 5.28 -14.87 -15.84
N MET A 336 4.23 -14.45 -16.56
CA MET A 336 4.25 -14.39 -18.03
C MET A 336 5.35 -13.48 -18.55
N GLY A 337 5.61 -12.34 -17.88
CA GLY A 337 6.76 -11.49 -18.16
C GLY A 337 8.09 -12.23 -18.03
N GLN A 338 8.27 -12.98 -16.94
CA GLN A 338 9.48 -13.78 -16.70
C GLN A 338 9.61 -14.95 -17.69
N LEU A 339 8.50 -15.59 -18.07
CA LEU A 339 8.52 -16.67 -19.06
C LEU A 339 8.89 -16.17 -20.46
N LYS A 340 8.49 -14.93 -20.82
CA LYS A 340 8.96 -14.29 -22.06
C LYS A 340 10.47 -14.04 -22.02
N ALA A 341 11.00 -13.52 -20.90
CA ALA A 341 12.44 -13.33 -20.73
C ALA A 341 13.19 -14.66 -20.77
N PHE A 342 12.65 -15.70 -20.12
CA PHE A 342 13.17 -17.06 -20.14
C PHE A 342 13.28 -17.60 -21.57
N ARG A 343 12.22 -17.45 -22.38
CA ARG A 343 12.25 -17.86 -23.78
C ARG A 343 13.32 -17.10 -24.58
N GLN A 344 13.43 -15.79 -24.38
CA GLN A 344 14.45 -14.97 -25.06
C GLN A 344 15.87 -15.39 -24.71
N GLU A 345 16.14 -15.76 -23.46
CA GLU A 345 17.45 -16.26 -23.04
C GLU A 345 17.73 -17.70 -23.50
N LEU A 346 16.69 -18.48 -23.80
CA LEU A 346 16.80 -19.81 -24.39
C LEU A 346 17.02 -19.80 -25.91
N GLU A 347 16.49 -18.80 -26.62
CA GLU A 347 16.69 -18.64 -28.05
C GLU A 347 18.20 -18.44 -28.32
N PRO A 348 18.81 -19.21 -29.25
CA PRO A 348 20.19 -18.96 -29.64
C PRO A 348 20.26 -17.54 -30.19
N GLY A 349 21.13 -16.70 -29.61
CA GLY A 349 21.39 -15.38 -30.18
C GLY A 349 21.66 -15.53 -31.67
N GLU A 350 21.00 -14.73 -32.51
CA GLU A 350 21.14 -14.77 -33.97
C GLU A 350 22.60 -15.07 -34.33
N GLU A 351 22.82 -16.13 -35.12
CA GLU A 351 24.14 -16.35 -35.69
C GLU A 351 24.63 -15.02 -36.23
N PRO A 352 25.83 -14.57 -35.87
CA PRO A 352 26.33 -13.31 -36.39
C PRO A 352 26.17 -13.33 -37.91
N GLY A 353 25.51 -12.29 -38.46
CA GLY A 353 25.40 -12.08 -39.90
C GLY A 353 26.78 -12.08 -40.59
N GLU A 354 26.84 -11.84 -41.89
CA GLU A 354 28.13 -11.88 -42.61
C GLU A 354 29.20 -10.93 -42.02
N GLU A 355 28.80 -9.84 -41.35
CA GLU A 355 29.69 -8.85 -40.74
C GLU A 355 30.53 -9.40 -39.56
N PRO A 356 29.98 -10.01 -38.49
CA PRO A 356 30.86 -10.53 -37.43
C PRO A 356 31.60 -11.81 -37.85
N ARG A 357 31.14 -12.54 -38.88
CA ARG A 357 31.91 -13.66 -39.49
C ARG A 357 33.18 -13.16 -40.20
N ALA A 358 33.14 -11.97 -40.79
CA ALA A 358 34.31 -11.35 -41.42
C ALA A 358 35.35 -10.90 -40.38
N GLU A 359 34.91 -10.31 -39.27
CA GLU A 359 35.77 -9.95 -38.14
C GLU A 359 36.37 -11.17 -37.45
N MET A 360 35.59 -12.23 -37.27
CA MET A 360 36.05 -13.49 -36.66
C MET A 360 37.09 -14.20 -37.55
N ARG A 361 36.90 -14.17 -38.88
CA ARG A 361 37.90 -14.63 -39.86
C ARG A 361 39.16 -13.76 -39.88
N ALA A 362 39.02 -12.44 -39.68
CA ALA A 362 40.15 -11.53 -39.57
C ALA A 362 40.95 -11.76 -38.28
N GLU A 363 40.29 -12.04 -37.15
CA GLU A 363 40.92 -12.35 -35.87
C GLU A 363 41.61 -13.72 -35.88
N MET A 364 41.00 -14.74 -36.50
CA MET A 364 41.62 -16.06 -36.76
C MET A 364 42.89 -15.96 -37.63
N ARG A 365 42.92 -15.04 -38.61
CA ARG A 365 44.10 -14.78 -39.43
C ARG A 365 45.20 -14.01 -38.68
N ALA A 366 44.84 -13.22 -37.67
CA ALA A 366 45.77 -12.35 -36.96
C ALA A 366 46.50 -13.03 -35.78
N LYS A 367 45.93 -14.09 -35.18
CA LYS A 367 46.49 -14.74 -33.98
C LYS A 367 46.35 -16.28 -34.03
N PRO A 368 47.46 -17.04 -34.11
CA PRO A 368 47.42 -18.50 -33.94
C PRO A 368 46.91 -18.87 -32.55
N GLY A 369 45.87 -19.71 -32.45
CA GLY A 369 45.21 -20.08 -31.18
C GLY A 369 43.95 -19.27 -30.84
N ALA A 370 43.53 -18.34 -31.71
CA ALA A 370 42.23 -17.65 -31.58
C ALA A 370 41.04 -18.59 -31.79
N GLU A 371 41.20 -19.67 -32.56
CA GLU A 371 40.18 -20.70 -32.79
C GLU A 371 39.63 -21.26 -31.47
N ALA A 372 40.50 -21.73 -30.58
CA ALA A 372 40.09 -22.26 -29.28
C ALA A 372 39.37 -21.21 -28.42
N ARG A 373 39.81 -19.94 -28.43
CA ARG A 373 39.17 -18.87 -27.66
C ARG A 373 37.81 -18.46 -28.22
N ILE A 374 37.66 -18.48 -29.53
CA ILE A 374 36.41 -18.19 -30.22
C ILE A 374 35.43 -19.35 -30.03
N GLU A 375 35.90 -20.60 -30.16
CA GLU A 375 35.14 -21.81 -29.79
C GLU A 375 34.68 -21.74 -28.34
N THR A 376 35.57 -21.46 -27.37
CA THR A 376 35.18 -21.34 -25.95
C THR A 376 34.12 -20.24 -25.72
N ARG A 377 34.17 -19.15 -26.51
CA ARG A 377 33.26 -18.00 -26.37
C ARG A 377 31.91 -18.22 -27.07
N ILE A 378 31.89 -19.06 -28.10
CA ILE A 378 30.69 -19.56 -28.77
C ILE A 378 30.05 -20.66 -27.90
N GLU A 379 30.83 -21.63 -27.41
CA GLU A 379 30.43 -22.69 -26.47
C GLU A 379 29.79 -22.11 -25.20
N ALA A 380 30.42 -21.09 -24.59
CA ALA A 380 29.87 -20.40 -23.42
C ALA A 380 28.56 -19.62 -23.69
N ARG A 381 28.25 -19.28 -24.96
CA ARG A 381 26.97 -18.67 -25.36
C ARG A 381 25.92 -19.71 -25.73
N THR A 382 26.31 -20.94 -26.08
CA THR A 382 25.41 -22.02 -26.48
C THR A 382 24.94 -22.93 -25.33
N GLU A 383 25.64 -22.97 -24.18
CA GLU A 383 25.49 -24.03 -23.18
C GLU A 383 24.72 -23.73 -21.87
N LYS A 384 24.08 -22.57 -21.68
CA LYS A 384 23.31 -22.38 -20.43
C LYS A 384 22.16 -23.38 -20.35
N ARG A 385 22.15 -24.18 -19.28
CA ARG A 385 21.05 -25.13 -19.05
C ARG A 385 19.76 -24.37 -18.74
N PRO A 386 18.59 -24.86 -19.18
CA PRO A 386 17.33 -24.16 -18.92
C PRO A 386 17.07 -23.87 -17.44
N ASP A 387 17.47 -24.76 -16.52
CA ASP A 387 17.33 -24.53 -15.09
C ASP A 387 18.23 -23.40 -14.57
N GLU A 388 19.42 -23.22 -15.14
CA GLU A 388 20.34 -22.13 -14.79
C GLU A 388 19.85 -20.77 -15.31
N VAL A 389 19.26 -20.75 -16.50
CA VAL A 389 18.63 -19.54 -17.06
C VAL A 389 17.49 -19.07 -16.14
N LEU A 390 16.60 -20.00 -15.75
CA LEU A 390 15.47 -19.65 -14.89
C LEU A 390 15.93 -19.21 -13.49
N ARG A 391 17.00 -19.81 -12.94
CA ARG A 391 17.65 -19.34 -11.70
C ARG A 391 18.19 -17.93 -11.82
N HIS A 392 18.90 -17.63 -12.89
CA HIS A 392 19.45 -16.30 -13.11
C HIS A 392 18.36 -15.22 -13.14
N LEU A 393 17.20 -15.53 -13.73
CA LEU A 393 16.03 -14.65 -13.68
C LEU A 393 15.51 -14.46 -12.24
N ILE A 394 15.42 -15.52 -11.44
CA ILE A 394 15.04 -15.44 -10.02
C ILE A 394 16.03 -14.55 -9.24
N ASP A 395 17.33 -14.73 -9.43
CA ASP A 395 18.37 -13.93 -8.75
C ASP A 395 18.31 -12.44 -9.14
N SER A 396 18.02 -12.17 -10.42
CA SER A 396 17.80 -10.81 -10.94
C SER A 396 16.56 -10.16 -10.31
N MET A 397 15.44 -10.88 -10.27
CA MET A 397 14.21 -10.43 -9.61
C MET A 397 14.43 -10.17 -8.12
N GLU A 398 15.16 -11.04 -7.42
CA GLU A 398 15.48 -10.85 -6.00
C GLU A 398 16.33 -9.60 -5.78
N SER A 399 17.34 -9.39 -6.63
CA SER A 399 18.20 -8.20 -6.57
C SER A 399 17.40 -6.91 -6.78
N GLU A 400 16.49 -6.89 -7.76
CA GLU A 400 15.60 -5.75 -8.00
C GLU A 400 14.64 -5.52 -6.82
N ARG A 401 14.04 -6.59 -6.29
CA ARG A 401 13.15 -6.54 -5.12
C ARG A 401 13.86 -5.96 -3.90
N VAL A 402 15.07 -6.42 -3.60
CA VAL A 402 15.89 -5.90 -2.48
C VAL A 402 16.22 -4.43 -2.69
N ARG A 403 16.58 -4.03 -3.92
CA ARG A 403 16.85 -2.63 -4.25
C ARG A 403 15.63 -1.74 -4.04
N LYS A 404 14.48 -2.09 -4.61
CA LYS A 404 13.22 -1.33 -4.43
C LYS A 404 12.78 -1.27 -2.97
N LYS A 405 13.01 -2.35 -2.21
CA LYS A 405 12.70 -2.41 -0.78
C LYS A 405 13.56 -1.44 0.03
N LYS A 406 14.86 -1.36 -0.26
CA LYS A 406 15.78 -0.42 0.40
C LYS A 406 15.41 1.04 0.11
N SER A 407 14.99 1.35 -1.12
CA SER A 407 14.60 2.71 -1.49
C SER A 407 13.18 3.11 -1.05
N GLY A 408 12.49 2.26 -0.28
CA GLY A 408 11.09 2.50 0.13
C GLY A 408 10.06 2.40 -1.01
N LEU A 409 10.51 2.07 -2.23
CA LEU A 409 9.69 2.04 -3.44
C LEU A 409 8.87 0.75 -3.59
N LEU A 410 9.16 -0.29 -2.82
CA LEU A 410 8.44 -1.56 -2.86
C LEU A 410 7.26 -1.58 -1.87
N GLY A 411 6.05 -1.76 -2.39
CA GLY A 411 4.85 -1.94 -1.56
C GLY A 411 4.75 -3.33 -0.91
N ARG A 412 3.94 -3.46 0.16
CA ARG A 412 3.70 -4.76 0.83
C ARG A 412 3.07 -5.80 -0.11
N GLN A 413 2.03 -5.41 -0.85
CA GLN A 413 1.36 -6.30 -1.80
C GLN A 413 2.30 -6.67 -2.96
N GLU A 414 3.05 -5.71 -3.49
CA GLU A 414 4.04 -5.95 -4.56
C GLU A 414 5.15 -6.91 -4.12
N ASP A 415 5.68 -6.77 -2.88
CA ASP A 415 6.66 -7.73 -2.33
C ASP A 415 6.07 -9.14 -2.20
N ARG A 416 4.79 -9.27 -1.81
CA ARG A 416 4.10 -10.58 -1.76
C ARG A 416 3.97 -11.20 -3.15
N ILE A 417 3.58 -10.43 -4.16
CA ILE A 417 3.45 -10.88 -5.56
C ILE A 417 4.81 -11.35 -6.09
N ASN A 418 5.86 -10.53 -5.91
CA ASN A 418 7.23 -10.90 -6.31
C ASN A 418 7.67 -12.21 -5.66
N ARG A 419 7.50 -12.35 -4.34
CA ARG A 419 7.87 -13.60 -3.64
C ARG A 419 7.10 -14.80 -4.14
N ARG A 420 5.78 -14.68 -4.33
CA ARG A 420 4.93 -15.76 -4.81
C ARG A 420 5.31 -16.17 -6.24
N CYS A 421 5.61 -15.21 -7.11
CA CYS A 421 6.14 -15.49 -8.46
C CYS A 421 7.47 -16.24 -8.40
N MET A 422 8.42 -15.78 -7.58
CA MET A 422 9.72 -16.47 -7.41
C MET A 422 9.54 -17.89 -6.87
N THR A 423 8.68 -18.11 -5.88
CA THR A 423 8.38 -19.46 -5.36
C THR A 423 7.86 -20.41 -6.46
N VAL A 424 7.05 -19.89 -7.39
CA VAL A 424 6.57 -20.68 -8.53
C VAL A 424 7.70 -21.03 -9.47
N MET A 425 8.54 -20.05 -9.83
CA MET A 425 9.70 -20.28 -10.69
C MET A 425 10.71 -21.24 -10.04
N GLU A 426 10.94 -21.16 -8.73
CA GLU A 426 11.74 -22.12 -7.97
C GLU A 426 11.16 -23.54 -8.03
N GLY A 427 9.83 -23.67 -7.99
CA GLY A 427 9.14 -24.93 -8.22
C GLY A 427 9.45 -25.52 -9.60
N LEU A 428 9.38 -24.68 -10.64
CA LEU A 428 9.73 -25.07 -12.02
C LEU A 428 11.20 -25.52 -12.11
N VAL A 429 12.14 -24.76 -11.52
CA VAL A 429 13.55 -25.14 -11.46
C VAL A 429 13.72 -26.51 -10.82
N LYS A 430 13.12 -26.75 -9.64
CA LYS A 430 13.24 -28.04 -8.93
C LYS A 430 12.73 -29.21 -9.76
N GLN A 431 11.64 -29.02 -10.51
CA GLN A 431 11.08 -30.06 -11.38
C GLN A 431 11.98 -30.34 -12.59
N MET A 432 12.53 -29.31 -13.25
CA MET A 432 13.57 -29.49 -14.28
C MET A 432 14.79 -30.25 -13.71
N GLN A 433 15.13 -29.93 -12.47
CA GLN A 433 16.05 -30.59 -11.54
C GLN A 433 16.01 -32.12 -11.54
N SER A 434 14.79 -32.59 -11.36
CA SER A 434 14.47 -33.97 -10.97
C SER A 434 14.55 -34.98 -12.11
N GLY A 435 14.94 -34.54 -13.31
CA GLY A 435 15.47 -35.42 -14.35
C GLY A 435 14.44 -35.85 -15.37
N THR A 436 14.20 -35.01 -16.38
CA THR A 436 13.66 -35.44 -17.68
C THR A 436 13.87 -34.40 -18.79
N ILE A 437 14.05 -33.13 -18.43
CA ILE A 437 14.09 -32.01 -19.37
C ILE A 437 15.52 -31.49 -19.46
N THR A 438 16.17 -31.74 -20.60
CA THR A 438 17.52 -31.20 -20.88
C THR A 438 17.57 -30.32 -22.12
N GLY A 439 16.63 -30.49 -23.06
CA GLY A 439 16.51 -29.67 -24.25
C GLY A 439 15.88 -28.30 -23.98
N LYS A 440 16.38 -27.24 -24.63
CA LYS A 440 15.83 -25.88 -24.49
C LYS A 440 14.37 -25.78 -24.96
N ASP A 441 14.06 -26.37 -26.11
CA ASP A 441 12.68 -26.37 -26.65
C ASP A 441 11.73 -27.23 -25.81
N GLU A 442 12.21 -28.37 -25.31
CA GLU A 442 11.45 -29.23 -24.40
C GLU A 442 11.16 -28.52 -23.08
N ALA A 443 12.15 -27.80 -22.52
CA ALA A 443 11.97 -26.99 -21.32
C ALA A 443 10.96 -25.87 -21.54
N TRP A 444 11.03 -25.18 -22.68
CA TRP A 444 10.06 -24.14 -23.00
C TRP A 444 8.64 -24.71 -23.16
N GLN A 445 8.47 -25.81 -23.89
CA GLN A 445 7.16 -26.44 -24.08
C GLN A 445 6.57 -26.90 -22.75
N TRP A 446 7.38 -27.50 -21.89
CA TRP A 446 6.95 -27.94 -20.57
C TRP A 446 6.54 -26.77 -19.67
N VAL A 447 7.37 -25.72 -19.54
CA VAL A 447 7.04 -24.53 -18.75
C VAL A 447 5.79 -23.83 -19.27
N ARG A 448 5.63 -23.77 -20.60
CA ARG A 448 4.41 -23.24 -21.22
C ARG A 448 3.19 -24.10 -20.86
N GLY A 449 3.33 -25.43 -20.84
CA GLY A 449 2.28 -26.36 -20.41
C GLY A 449 1.86 -26.14 -18.96
N GLU A 450 2.82 -26.01 -18.04
CA GLU A 450 2.56 -25.70 -16.62
C GLU A 450 1.83 -24.35 -16.46
N PHE A 451 2.24 -23.33 -17.22
CA PHE A 451 1.55 -22.05 -17.25
C PHE A 451 0.12 -22.16 -17.79
N MET A 452 -0.09 -22.95 -18.85
CA MET A 452 -1.44 -23.19 -19.41
C MET A 452 -2.34 -23.91 -18.42
N SER A 453 -1.86 -24.97 -17.76
CA SER A 453 -2.59 -25.68 -16.70
C SER A 453 -3.03 -24.73 -15.57
N ARG A 454 -2.15 -23.80 -15.19
CA ARG A 454 -2.47 -22.77 -14.21
C ARG A 454 -3.48 -21.75 -14.71
N SER A 455 -3.43 -21.40 -16.00
CA SER A 455 -4.43 -20.57 -16.66
C SER A 455 -5.80 -21.24 -16.68
N ASP A 456 -5.86 -22.55 -16.94
CA ASP A 456 -7.10 -23.32 -16.93
C ASP A 456 -7.69 -23.37 -15.50
N ALA A 457 -6.86 -23.63 -14.50
CA ALA A 457 -7.28 -23.61 -13.10
C ALA A 457 -7.78 -22.22 -12.65
N TYR A 458 -7.18 -21.15 -13.17
CA TYR A 458 -7.62 -19.78 -12.93
C TYR A 458 -9.01 -19.49 -13.53
N GLU A 459 -9.28 -19.96 -14.76
CA GLU A 459 -10.61 -19.83 -15.39
C GLU A 459 -11.69 -20.63 -14.65
N GLU A 460 -11.37 -21.82 -14.14
CA GLU A 460 -12.32 -22.59 -13.31
C GLU A 460 -12.59 -21.90 -11.97
N LEU A 461 -11.56 -21.35 -11.31
CA LEU A 461 -11.74 -20.56 -10.09
C LEU A 461 -12.62 -19.33 -10.35
N LYS A 462 -12.44 -18.65 -11.49
CA LYS A 462 -13.27 -17.51 -11.90
C LYS A 462 -14.75 -17.89 -11.99
N LYS A 463 -15.06 -19.02 -12.63
CA LYS A 463 -16.44 -19.53 -12.74
C LYS A 463 -17.01 -19.90 -11.37
N GLU A 464 -16.23 -20.59 -10.54
CA GLU A 464 -16.64 -20.96 -9.18
C GLU A 464 -17.00 -19.72 -8.34
N LEU A 465 -16.15 -18.69 -8.37
CA LEU A 465 -16.39 -17.43 -7.67
C LEU A 465 -17.59 -16.67 -8.24
N GLY A 466 -17.81 -16.73 -9.55
CA GLY A 466 -18.99 -16.19 -10.20
C GLY A 466 -20.27 -16.86 -9.72
N LEU A 467 -20.29 -18.19 -9.64
CA LEU A 467 -21.43 -18.94 -9.09
C LEU A 467 -21.69 -18.59 -7.62
N LYS A 468 -20.64 -18.44 -6.80
CA LYS A 468 -20.80 -18.00 -5.39
C LYS A 468 -21.44 -16.62 -5.29
N LEU A 469 -21.10 -15.70 -6.20
CA LEU A 469 -21.72 -14.37 -6.26
C LEU A 469 -23.20 -14.48 -6.62
N GLU A 470 -23.55 -15.28 -7.62
CA GLU A 470 -24.94 -15.53 -8.02
C GLU A 470 -25.76 -16.14 -6.87
N HIS A 471 -25.22 -17.15 -6.16
CA HIS A 471 -25.88 -17.73 -5.00
C HIS A 471 -26.04 -16.74 -3.84
N ALA A 472 -25.10 -15.81 -3.67
CA ALA A 472 -25.24 -14.74 -2.70
C ALA A 472 -26.42 -13.81 -3.08
N PHE A 473 -26.57 -13.46 -4.36
CA PHE A 473 -27.74 -12.72 -4.83
C PHE A 473 -29.04 -13.49 -4.62
N ASP A 474 -29.09 -14.79 -4.94
CA ASP A 474 -30.26 -15.65 -4.69
C ASP A 474 -30.68 -15.60 -3.21
N PHE A 475 -29.71 -15.67 -2.31
CA PHE A 475 -29.97 -15.58 -0.88
C PHE A 475 -30.47 -14.19 -0.47
N MET A 476 -29.82 -13.12 -0.95
CA MET A 476 -30.20 -11.74 -0.62
C MET A 476 -31.61 -11.42 -1.13
N GLU A 477 -31.98 -11.89 -2.32
CA GLU A 477 -33.32 -11.75 -2.90
C GLU A 477 -34.36 -12.53 -2.08
N ALA A 478 -34.07 -13.78 -1.74
CA ALA A 478 -34.98 -14.63 -0.96
C ALA A 478 -35.17 -14.11 0.48
N ALA A 479 -34.12 -13.57 1.09
CA ALA A 479 -34.15 -13.11 2.48
C ALA A 479 -34.65 -11.67 2.64
N PHE A 480 -34.30 -10.77 1.72
CA PHE A 480 -34.48 -9.33 1.90
C PHE A 480 -35.17 -8.64 0.72
N GLY A 481 -35.29 -9.28 -0.44
CA GLY A 481 -35.78 -8.65 -1.67
C GLY A 481 -34.99 -7.39 -2.02
N ASN A 482 -35.67 -6.33 -2.46
CA ASN A 482 -35.07 -5.03 -2.77
C ASN A 482 -34.95 -4.13 -1.51
N GLY A 483 -34.70 -4.73 -0.35
CA GLY A 483 -34.56 -4.04 0.92
C GLY A 483 -33.26 -3.23 1.04
N GLN A 484 -33.10 -2.54 2.17
CA GLN A 484 -31.88 -1.78 2.49
C GLN A 484 -30.63 -2.67 2.53
N GLU A 485 -30.78 -3.95 2.86
CA GLU A 485 -29.70 -4.94 2.86
C GLU A 485 -29.13 -5.17 1.46
N MET A 486 -29.98 -5.22 0.43
CA MET A 486 -29.54 -5.35 -0.97
C MET A 486 -28.77 -4.11 -1.42
N VAL A 487 -29.25 -2.93 -1.06
CA VAL A 487 -28.56 -1.65 -1.31
C VAL A 487 -27.15 -1.69 -0.72
N ILE A 488 -27.04 -2.02 0.57
CA ILE A 488 -25.75 -2.09 1.27
C ILE A 488 -24.84 -3.14 0.62
N PHE A 489 -25.39 -4.32 0.28
CA PHE A 489 -24.63 -5.38 -0.37
C PHE A 489 -23.97 -4.89 -1.67
N VAL A 490 -24.72 -4.25 -2.56
CA VAL A 490 -24.21 -3.73 -3.83
C VAL A 490 -23.26 -2.54 -3.62
N THR A 491 -23.54 -1.64 -2.68
CA THR A 491 -22.64 -0.52 -2.34
C THR A 491 -21.29 -1.01 -1.81
N GLU A 492 -21.26 -2.04 -0.96
CA GLU A 492 -20.01 -2.59 -0.42
C GLU A 492 -19.22 -3.39 -1.48
N LEU A 493 -19.90 -4.05 -2.44
CA LEU A 493 -19.24 -4.61 -3.62
C LEU A 493 -18.49 -3.53 -4.42
N ASN A 494 -19.02 -2.31 -4.50
CA ASN A 494 -18.37 -1.18 -5.15
C ASN A 494 -17.23 -0.53 -4.34
N THR A 495 -17.18 -0.79 -3.03
CA THR A 495 -16.17 -0.19 -2.14
C THR A 495 -14.86 -1.00 -2.13
N SER A 496 -14.95 -2.32 -2.34
CA SER A 496 -13.79 -3.21 -2.40
C SER A 496 -13.17 -3.26 -3.79
N GLN A 497 -11.90 -2.87 -3.91
CA GLN A 497 -11.17 -2.92 -5.19
C GLN A 497 -11.17 -4.32 -5.82
N ALA A 498 -11.06 -5.38 -5.02
CA ALA A 498 -11.05 -6.75 -5.53
C ALA A 498 -12.43 -7.16 -6.07
N CYS A 499 -13.51 -6.70 -5.44
CA CYS A 499 -14.87 -6.96 -5.92
C CYS A 499 -15.14 -6.22 -7.23
N VAL A 500 -14.81 -4.92 -7.30
CA VAL A 500 -14.93 -4.12 -8.52
C VAL A 500 -14.14 -4.74 -9.66
N TRP A 501 -12.87 -5.09 -9.42
CA TRP A 501 -12.05 -5.76 -10.42
C TRP A 501 -12.66 -7.09 -10.88
N PHE A 502 -13.19 -7.91 -9.97
CA PHE A 502 -13.83 -9.17 -10.35
C PHE A 502 -15.08 -8.94 -11.22
N LEU A 503 -15.91 -7.96 -10.88
CA LEU A 503 -17.10 -7.59 -11.64
C LEU A 503 -16.78 -7.02 -13.03
N GLU A 504 -15.59 -6.48 -13.26
CA GLU A 504 -15.10 -6.14 -14.60
C GLU A 504 -14.69 -7.38 -15.41
N GLN A 505 -14.29 -8.47 -14.74
CA GLN A 505 -13.88 -9.71 -15.39
C GLN A 505 -15.04 -10.69 -15.60
N TYR A 506 -16.07 -10.64 -14.77
CA TYR A 506 -17.20 -11.55 -14.76
C TYR A 506 -18.51 -10.79 -14.94
N GLU A 507 -19.23 -11.09 -16.02
CA GLU A 507 -20.52 -10.47 -16.32
C GLU A 507 -21.61 -11.00 -15.39
N CYS A 508 -21.87 -10.28 -14.30
CA CYS A 508 -22.98 -10.53 -13.39
C CYS A 508 -24.16 -9.60 -13.74
N GLU A 509 -25.15 -10.10 -14.48
CA GLU A 509 -26.31 -9.29 -14.91
C GLU A 509 -27.09 -8.72 -13.73
N ARG A 510 -27.28 -9.51 -12.66
CA ARG A 510 -28.00 -9.10 -11.45
C ARG A 510 -27.34 -7.92 -10.76
N TYR A 511 -26.00 -7.94 -10.64
CA TYR A 511 -25.26 -6.81 -10.11
C TYR A 511 -25.55 -5.51 -10.90
N TYR A 512 -25.52 -5.56 -12.23
CA TYR A 512 -25.80 -4.37 -13.05
C TYR A 512 -27.25 -3.91 -12.95
N GLN A 513 -28.20 -4.82 -12.75
CA GLN A 513 -29.59 -4.46 -12.51
C GLN A 513 -29.75 -3.66 -11.21
N TYR A 514 -29.30 -4.20 -10.08
CA TYR A 514 -29.42 -3.51 -8.78
C TYR A 514 -28.57 -2.25 -8.71
N ASN A 515 -27.39 -2.24 -9.32
CA ASN A 515 -26.54 -1.04 -9.37
C ASN A 515 -27.19 0.09 -10.18
N LYS A 516 -27.94 -0.22 -11.24
CA LYS A 516 -28.73 0.79 -11.98
C LYS A 516 -29.87 1.32 -11.13
N GLU A 517 -30.64 0.45 -10.47
CA GLU A 517 -31.75 0.86 -9.59
C GLU A 517 -31.26 1.83 -8.49
N LEU A 518 -30.10 1.55 -7.89
CA LEU A 518 -29.44 2.43 -6.93
C LEU A 518 -29.11 3.83 -7.47
N LEU A 519 -28.54 3.90 -8.68
CA LEU A 519 -28.18 5.17 -9.30
C LEU A 519 -29.42 6.03 -9.61
N PHE A 520 -30.55 5.41 -9.95
CA PHE A 520 -31.81 6.12 -10.16
C PHE A 520 -32.38 6.68 -8.85
N ASP A 521 -32.34 5.90 -7.77
CA ASP A 521 -32.80 6.33 -6.45
C ASP A 521 -31.94 7.49 -5.88
N GLU A 522 -30.62 7.44 -6.06
CA GLU A 522 -29.72 8.53 -5.66
C GLU A 522 -29.97 9.81 -6.46
N GLN A 523 -30.19 9.68 -7.78
CA GLN A 523 -30.54 10.82 -8.64
C GLN A 523 -31.90 11.42 -8.26
N GLU A 524 -32.90 10.59 -7.94
CA GLU A 524 -34.22 11.07 -7.53
C GLU A 524 -34.18 11.78 -6.17
N GLN A 525 -33.40 11.27 -5.21
CA GLN A 525 -33.18 11.92 -3.92
C GLN A 525 -32.41 13.25 -4.05
N ALA A 526 -31.42 13.33 -4.95
CA ALA A 526 -30.69 14.56 -5.24
C ALA A 526 -31.61 15.62 -5.87
N ILE A 527 -32.51 15.21 -6.78
CA ILE A 527 -33.50 16.10 -7.39
C ILE A 527 -34.52 16.58 -6.33
N ARG A 528 -35.01 15.71 -5.45
CA ARG A 528 -35.93 16.12 -4.37
C ARG A 528 -35.31 17.15 -3.42
N LYS A 529 -34.02 16.98 -3.06
CA LYS A 529 -33.26 17.96 -2.26
C LYS A 529 -32.97 19.29 -2.95
N LEU A 530 -33.10 19.36 -4.28
CA LEU A 530 -32.96 20.60 -5.05
C LEU A 530 -34.30 21.32 -5.25
N VAL A 531 -35.41 20.62 -5.03
CA VAL A 531 -36.79 21.15 -5.18
C VAL A 531 -37.38 21.58 -3.83
N GLU A 532 -36.84 21.07 -2.71
CA GLU A 532 -37.00 21.63 -1.35
C GLU A 532 -35.99 22.75 -1.08
#